data_AF-A0A0R3WTT4-F1
#
_entry.id   AF-A0A0R3WTT4-F1
#
_cell.length_a   1.000
_cell.length_b   1.000
_cell.length_c   1.000
_cell.angle_alpha   90.00
_cell.angle_beta   90.00
_cell.angle_gamma   90.00
#
_symmetry.space_group_name_H-M   'P 1'
#
loop_
_entity.id
_entity.type
_entity.pdbx_description
1 polymer ?
#
loop_
_entity_poly.entity_id
_entity_poly.type
_entity_poly.pdbx_seq_one_letter_code
_entity_poly.pdbx_strand_id
1 'polypeptide(L)'
;LATRDSLVIVDELGRGTSTYDGFGLAWAISEYLACHVGCFCLFATHFHELTSLAHLLPGLVANYRVSAEILQHSPSKISDSDVVMLYKVEPGQSN
;
A
#
# COMPACT_ATOMS: atom_id res chain seq x y z
N LEU A 1 9.22 9.75 19.94
CA LEU A 1 8.88 8.36 19.57
C LEU A 1 7.37 8.26 19.50
N ALA A 2 6.83 7.50 18.54
CA ALA A 2 5.39 7.22 18.49
C ALA A 2 4.98 6.32 19.67
N THR A 3 3.72 6.45 20.09
CA THR A 3 3.09 5.66 21.16
C THR A 3 1.80 5.01 20.62
N ARG A 4 1.15 4.16 21.42
CA ARG A 4 -0.16 3.56 21.07
C ARG A 4 -1.22 4.60 20.69
N ASP A 5 -1.17 5.80 21.26
CA ASP A 5 -2.14 6.87 21.03
C ASP A 5 -1.77 7.79 19.85
N SER A 6 -0.73 7.44 19.09
CA SER A 6 -0.30 8.19 17.91
C SER A 6 -1.07 7.79 16.65
N LEU A 7 -1.28 8.76 15.76
CA LEU A 7 -1.61 8.53 14.34
C LEU A 7 -0.31 8.61 13.53
N VAL A 8 0.09 7.51 12.92
CA VAL A 8 1.28 7.44 12.06
C VAL A 8 0.84 7.38 10.60
N ILE A 9 1.45 8.18 9.74
CA ILE A 9 1.24 8.18 8.29
C ILE A 9 2.60 7.98 7.64
N VAL A 10 2.73 6.91 6.86
CA VAL A 10 3.93 6.56 6.11
C VAL A 10 3.59 6.61 4.62
N ASP A 11 4.42 7.30 3.85
CA ASP A 11 4.23 7.48 2.41
C ASP A 11 5.49 7.07 1.65
N GLU A 12 5.35 6.07 0.76
CA GLU A 12 6.39 5.51 -0.11
C GLU A 12 7.75 5.22 0.58
N LEU A 13 7.70 4.66 1.79
CA LEU A 13 8.91 4.26 2.51
C LEU A 13 9.72 3.23 1.71
N GLY A 14 11.04 3.44 1.61
CA GLY A 14 11.93 2.59 0.83
C GLY A 14 12.15 3.07 -0.61
N ARG A 15 11.55 4.19 -1.02
CA ARG A 15 11.86 4.84 -2.30
C ARG A 15 13.30 5.36 -2.32
N GLY A 16 14.02 5.13 -3.43
CA GLY A 16 15.37 5.68 -3.66
C GLY A 16 16.53 4.81 -3.15
N THR A 17 16.25 3.60 -2.67
CA THR A 17 17.25 2.56 -2.40
C THR A 17 17.07 1.36 -3.34
N SER A 18 17.88 0.32 -3.20
CA SER A 18 17.68 -0.94 -3.93
C SER A 18 16.30 -1.51 -3.59
N THR A 19 15.63 -2.16 -4.54
CA THR A 19 14.26 -2.65 -4.36
C THR A 19 14.13 -3.58 -3.16
N TYR A 20 15.10 -4.47 -2.96
CA TYR A 20 15.09 -5.42 -1.85
C TYR A 20 15.37 -4.77 -0.50
N ASP A 21 16.31 -3.81 -0.45
CA ASP A 21 16.59 -3.08 0.80
C ASP A 21 15.39 -2.20 1.18
N GLY A 22 14.79 -1.53 0.20
CA GLY A 22 13.59 -0.70 0.39
C GLY A 22 12.41 -1.51 0.89
N PHE A 23 12.16 -2.66 0.28
CA PHE A 23 11.13 -3.59 0.71
C PHE A 23 11.39 -4.12 2.13
N GLY A 24 12.61 -4.59 2.42
CA GLY A 24 12.97 -5.11 3.73
C GLY A 24 12.80 -4.08 4.84
N LEU A 25 13.18 -2.82 4.59
CA LEU A 25 12.94 -1.72 5.53
C LEU A 25 11.44 -1.43 5.70
N ALA A 26 10.68 -1.35 4.61
CA ALA A 26 9.24 -1.11 4.68
C ALA A 26 8.53 -2.22 5.46
N TRP A 27 8.91 -3.47 5.24
CA TRP A 27 8.41 -4.63 5.98
C TRP A 27 8.72 -4.55 7.47
N ALA A 28 9.99 -4.41 7.83
CA ALA A 28 10.41 -4.39 9.23
C ALA A 28 9.75 -3.24 10.01
N ILE A 29 9.61 -2.07 9.38
CA ILE A 29 9.01 -0.90 10.03
C ILE A 29 7.49 -1.05 10.16
N SER A 30 6.79 -1.56 9.15
CA SER A 30 5.35 -1.79 9.22
C SER A 30 5.00 -2.85 10.27
N GLU A 31 5.75 -3.96 10.32
CA GLU A 31 5.61 -4.98 11.37
C GLU A 31 5.88 -4.40 12.77
N TYR A 32 6.93 -3.58 12.92
CA TYR A 32 7.23 -2.95 14.21
C TYR A 32 6.11 -2.01 14.68
N LEU A 33 5.58 -1.17 13.79
CA LEU A 33 4.47 -0.27 14.10
C LEU A 33 3.21 -1.04 14.50
N ALA A 34 2.88 -2.12 13.80
CA ALA A 34 1.70 -2.92 14.08
C ALA A 34 1.82 -3.74 15.38
N CYS A 35 2.94 -4.45 15.56
CA CYS A 35 3.10 -5.43 16.64
C CYS A 35 3.66 -4.83 17.94
N HIS A 36 4.59 -3.88 17.85
CA HIS A 36 5.30 -3.35 19.01
C HIS A 36 4.74 -2.00 19.47
N VAL A 37 4.55 -1.07 18.54
CA VAL A 37 3.97 0.25 18.89
C VAL A 37 2.47 0.14 19.08
N GLY A 38 1.76 -0.58 18.21
CA GLY A 38 0.32 -0.76 18.28
C GLY A 38 -0.46 0.55 18.10
N CYS A 39 0.08 1.48 17.30
CA CYS A 39 -0.54 2.75 16.98
C CYS A 39 -1.46 2.63 15.77
N PHE A 40 -2.36 3.59 15.60
CA PHE A 40 -3.12 3.70 14.34
C PHE A 40 -2.17 4.14 13.22
N CYS A 41 -2.11 3.38 12.13
CA CYS A 41 -1.14 3.58 11.06
C CYS A 41 -1.80 3.53 9.68
N LEU A 42 -1.49 4.51 8.84
CA LEU A 42 -1.74 4.47 7.40
C LEU A 42 -0.40 4.34 6.68
N PHE A 43 -0.27 3.31 5.83
CA PHE A 43 0.97 3.01 5.13
C PHE A 43 0.70 2.94 3.63
N ALA A 44 1.04 4.00 2.90
CA ALA A 44 0.99 4.03 1.45
C ALA A 44 2.29 3.43 0.88
N THR A 45 2.17 2.44 0.01
CA THR A 45 3.31 1.73 -0.57
C THR A 45 3.04 1.34 -2.02
N HIS A 46 4.12 1.19 -2.79
CA HIS A 46 4.10 0.59 -4.12
C HIS A 46 4.56 -0.88 -4.11
N PHE A 47 5.00 -1.41 -2.96
CA PHE A 47 5.41 -2.80 -2.81
C PHE A 47 4.17 -3.70 -2.66
N HIS A 48 3.81 -4.42 -3.73
CA HIS A 48 2.71 -5.37 -3.70
C HIS A 48 2.97 -6.53 -2.73
N GLU A 49 4.22 -6.91 -2.54
CA GLU A 49 4.62 -7.98 -1.64
C GLU A 49 4.25 -7.67 -0.18
N LEU A 50 4.19 -6.38 0.18
CA LEU A 50 3.84 -5.93 1.53
C LEU A 50 2.38 -6.23 1.89
N THR A 51 1.49 -6.43 0.90
CA THR A 51 0.09 -6.79 1.15
C THR A 51 -0.03 -8.14 1.86
N SER A 52 0.98 -9.01 1.73
CA SER A 52 1.07 -10.30 2.43
C SER A 52 1.08 -10.14 3.95
N LEU A 53 1.48 -8.97 4.47
CA LEU A 53 1.51 -8.69 5.90
C LEU A 53 0.12 -8.81 6.55
N ALA A 54 -0.95 -8.47 5.81
CA ALA A 54 -2.33 -8.63 6.29
C ALA A 54 -2.70 -10.10 6.56
N HIS A 55 -2.09 -11.04 5.84
CA HIS A 55 -2.29 -12.48 6.06
C HIS A 55 -1.50 -12.99 7.27
N LEU A 56 -0.32 -12.43 7.51
CA LEU A 56 0.55 -12.82 8.64
C LEU A 56 0.09 -12.23 9.97
N LEU A 57 -0.52 -11.03 9.94
CA LEU A 57 -0.98 -10.30 11.12
C LEU A 57 -2.51 -10.08 11.08
N PRO A 58 -3.31 -11.17 11.11
CA PRO A 58 -4.76 -11.07 10.98
C PRO A 58 -5.37 -10.25 12.14
N GLY A 59 -6.23 -9.30 11.80
CA GLY A 59 -6.89 -8.42 12.75
C GLY A 59 -6.07 -7.20 13.19
N LEU A 60 -4.78 -7.14 12.85
CA LEU A 60 -3.92 -5.97 13.07
C LEU A 60 -3.69 -5.16 11.79
N VAL A 61 -3.60 -5.85 10.65
CA VAL A 61 -3.32 -5.23 9.35
C VAL A 61 -4.47 -5.54 8.38
N ALA A 62 -4.88 -4.53 7.61
CA ALA A 62 -5.89 -4.66 6.57
C ALA A 62 -5.42 -3.94 5.31
N ASN A 63 -5.58 -4.59 4.15
CA ASN A 63 -5.24 -4.01 2.86
C ASN A 63 -6.38 -3.16 2.32
N TYR A 64 -6.01 -1.99 1.80
CA TYR A 64 -6.89 -1.11 1.04
C TYR A 64 -6.16 -0.64 -0.22
N ARG A 65 -6.94 -0.32 -1.25
CA ARG A 65 -6.45 0.18 -2.53
C ARG A 65 -7.25 1.39 -3.00
N VAL A 66 -6.68 2.18 -3.89
CA VAL A 66 -7.40 3.24 -4.61
C VAL A 66 -7.80 2.71 -5.98
N SER A 67 -9.07 2.85 -6.36
CA SER A 67 -9.61 2.32 -7.60
C SER A 67 -9.30 3.21 -8.81
N ALA A 68 -8.98 2.57 -9.92
CA ALA A 68 -8.82 3.20 -11.24
C ALA A 68 -9.44 2.30 -12.32
N GLU A 69 -9.93 2.91 -13.40
CA GLU A 69 -10.52 2.21 -14.54
C GLU A 69 -9.77 2.56 -15.83
N ILE A 70 -9.68 1.59 -16.74
CA ILE A 70 -9.07 1.78 -18.06
C ILE A 70 -10.19 1.96 -19.09
N LEU A 71 -10.26 3.14 -19.71
CA LEU A 71 -11.18 3.42 -20.81
C LEU A 71 -10.50 3.12 -22.14
N GLN A 72 -11.09 2.22 -22.94
CA GLN A 72 -10.62 1.95 -24.30
C GLN A 72 -11.45 2.76 -25.30
N HIS A 73 -10.83 3.73 -25.96
CA HIS A 73 -11.55 4.63 -26.87
C HIS A 73 -11.85 4.03 -28.25
N SER A 74 -11.24 2.90 -28.63
CA SER A 74 -11.64 2.15 -29.84
C SER A 74 -11.01 0.74 -29.86
N PRO A 75 -11.76 -0.35 -30.17
CA PRO A 75 -11.23 -1.72 -30.18
C PRO A 75 -10.15 -1.97 -31.24
N SER A 76 -9.95 -1.04 -32.17
CA SER A 76 -9.02 -1.13 -33.31
C SER A 76 -7.70 -0.36 -33.12
N LYS A 77 -7.54 0.41 -32.03
CA LYS A 77 -6.29 1.12 -31.71
C LYS A 77 -5.85 0.74 -30.29
N ILE A 78 -4.84 -0.12 -30.20
CA ILE A 78 -4.26 -0.61 -28.93
C ILE A 78 -3.60 0.53 -28.12
N SER A 79 -3.31 1.67 -28.75
CA SER A 79 -2.46 2.72 -28.17
C SER A 79 -3.20 3.86 -27.47
N ASP A 80 -4.53 3.84 -27.38
CA ASP A 80 -5.33 4.95 -26.83
C ASP A 80 -6.22 4.44 -25.70
N SER A 81 -5.58 4.12 -24.58
CA SER A 81 -6.24 3.73 -23.34
C SER A 81 -6.02 4.82 -22.28
N ASP A 82 -7.10 5.41 -21.80
CA ASP A 82 -7.06 6.38 -20.72
C ASP A 82 -7.19 5.67 -19.37
N VAL A 83 -6.40 6.11 -18.38
CA VAL A 83 -6.54 5.65 -16.98
C VAL A 83 -7.31 6.71 -16.21
N VAL A 84 -8.50 6.36 -15.74
CA VAL A 84 -9.36 7.23 -14.94
C VAL A 84 -9.21 6.88 -13.48
N MET A 85 -8.76 7.84 -12.68
CA MET A 85 -8.70 7.71 -11.22
C MET A 85 -10.10 7.93 -10.64
N LEU A 86 -10.65 6.94 -9.94
CA LEU A 86 -11.96 7.06 -9.31
C LEU A 86 -11.91 7.73 -7.93
N TYR A 87 -10.70 7.91 -7.38
CA TYR A 87 -10.45 8.46 -6.04
C TYR A 87 -11.26 7.76 -4.93
N LYS A 88 -11.57 6.48 -5.14
CA LYS A 88 -12.34 5.65 -4.22
C LYS A 88 -11.40 4.67 -3.52
N VAL A 89 -11.50 4.58 -2.19
CA VAL A 89 -10.78 3.59 -1.40
C VAL A 89 -11.64 2.34 -1.26
N GLU A 90 -11.06 1.18 -1.58
CA GLU A 90 -11.72 -0.12 -1.51
C GLU A 90 -10.89 -1.12 -0.70
N PRO A 91 -11.53 -2.05 0.04
CA PRO A 91 -10.80 -3.10 0.73
C PRO A 91 -10.14 -4.07 -0.27
N GLY A 92 -9.01 -4.63 0.12
CA GLY A 92 -8.22 -5.55 -0.68
C GLY A 92 -6.96 -4.91 -1.28
N GLN A 93 -6.25 -5.70 -2.09
CA GLN A 93 -5.03 -5.29 -2.78
C GLN A 93 -5.32 -4.90 -4.24
N SER A 94 -4.45 -4.07 -4.83
CA SER A 94 -4.50 -3.80 -6.27
C SER A 94 -4.26 -5.09 -7.07
N ASN A 95 -4.99 -5.24 -8.17
CA ASN A 95 -4.90 -6.38 -9.09
C ASN A 95 -4.02 -6.02 -10.30
#